data_AF-A0AAW0G2Y1-F1
#
_entry.id   AF-A0AAW0G2Y1-F1
#
_cell.length_a   1.000
_cell.length_b   1.000
_cell.length_c   1.000
_cell.angle_alpha   90.00
_cell.angle_beta   90.00
_cell.angle_gamma   90.00
#
_symmetry.space_group_name_H-M   'P 1'
#
loop_
_entity.id
_entity.type
_entity.pdbx_description
1 polymer ?
#
loop_
_entity_poly.entity_id
_entity_poly.type
_entity_poly.pdbx_seq_one_letter_code
_entity_poly.pdbx_strand_id
1 'polypeptide(L)'
;MFTLPQNHTTSTAGIPIVVIPESTENLRTLLLFCHPGTTPDPPSSLERFYYLHRIADKYMLESILTWLRKGCLPGFLETMPVGVYVLARQLGWKAEARLAAKRCLSLSVSELAAWSSPLLQDVSASFLQELFKYHQECAKFLSDAMSIHPWAHEWCYSPDYANTIHFRAKEEDCCKEPHELGPELRYIYTKTWWNVFISECSEALAKVPSFEKIPVAEIFCKVAKVAGRCADCGPLALERLAEFSKVNQGPVLIRLDQAVPVPVG
;
A
#
# COMPACT_ATOMS: atom_id res chain seq x y z
N MET A 1 28.76 -0.70 -45.71
CA MET A 1 29.17 -1.73 -44.73
C MET A 1 29.91 -1.04 -43.60
N PHE A 2 29.32 -0.95 -42.42
CA PHE A 2 30.04 -0.53 -41.23
C PHE A 2 30.70 -1.78 -40.62
N THR A 3 31.97 -1.97 -40.90
CA THR A 3 32.81 -2.92 -40.16
C THR A 3 33.23 -2.24 -38.86
N LEU A 4 32.62 -2.66 -37.74
CA LEU A 4 33.08 -2.27 -36.42
C LEU A 4 34.51 -2.83 -36.21
N PRO A 5 35.48 -2.02 -35.76
CA PRO A 5 36.80 -2.53 -35.39
C PRO A 5 36.63 -3.38 -34.13
N GLN A 6 36.59 -4.71 -34.30
CA GLN A 6 36.67 -5.63 -33.18
C GLN A 6 38.14 -5.89 -32.87
N ASN A 7 38.64 -5.43 -31.74
CA ASN A 7 39.89 -5.94 -31.17
C ASN A 7 39.62 -7.37 -30.68
N HIS A 8 39.75 -8.34 -31.58
CA HIS A 8 39.49 -9.75 -31.26
C HIS A 8 40.71 -10.33 -30.54
N THR A 9 40.52 -10.70 -29.28
CA THR A 9 41.41 -11.66 -28.63
C THR A 9 41.02 -13.03 -29.16
N THR A 10 41.94 -13.75 -29.79
CA THR A 10 41.64 -15.08 -30.35
C THR A 10 41.96 -16.14 -29.32
N SER A 11 41.05 -17.10 -29.11
CA SER A 11 41.34 -18.30 -28.32
C SER A 11 42.48 -19.11 -28.97
N THR A 12 43.17 -19.98 -28.23
CA THR A 12 44.15 -20.93 -28.76
C THR A 12 43.58 -21.83 -29.87
N ALA A 13 42.25 -21.97 -29.94
CA ALA A 13 41.53 -22.70 -30.99
C ALA A 13 41.05 -21.84 -32.19
N GLY A 14 41.44 -20.56 -32.28
CA GLY A 14 41.05 -19.68 -33.40
C GLY A 14 39.64 -19.08 -33.30
N ILE A 15 38.94 -19.28 -32.19
CA ILE A 15 37.58 -18.75 -31.95
C ILE A 15 37.68 -17.28 -31.51
N PRO A 16 36.90 -16.36 -32.12
CA PRO A 16 36.88 -14.96 -31.70
C PRO A 16 36.29 -14.82 -30.30
N ILE A 17 37.03 -14.16 -29.39
CA ILE A 17 36.56 -13.88 -28.03
C ILE A 17 36.08 -12.43 -27.96
N VAL A 18 34.84 -12.26 -27.52
CA VAL A 18 34.28 -10.95 -27.17
C VAL A 18 34.31 -10.82 -25.65
N VAL A 19 35.07 -9.85 -25.14
CA VAL A 19 35.12 -9.55 -23.70
C VAL A 19 33.93 -8.65 -23.36
N ILE A 20 33.15 -9.09 -22.38
CA ILE A 20 31.90 -8.45 -21.97
C ILE A 20 32.02 -8.17 -20.45
N PRO A 21 31.64 -6.97 -19.97
CA PRO A 21 31.79 -6.61 -18.55
C PRO A 21 30.77 -7.28 -17.64
N GLU A 22 29.68 -7.82 -18.18
CA GLU A 22 28.64 -8.51 -17.42
C GLU A 22 29.10 -9.88 -16.90
N SER A 23 28.64 -10.26 -15.70
CA SER A 23 28.97 -11.55 -15.11
C SER A 23 28.36 -12.72 -15.89
N THR A 24 28.99 -13.90 -15.80
CA THR A 24 28.53 -15.14 -16.43
C THR A 24 27.06 -15.46 -16.14
N GLU A 25 26.61 -15.19 -14.90
CA GLU A 25 25.25 -15.49 -14.47
C GLU A 25 24.20 -14.59 -15.14
N ASN A 26 24.49 -13.28 -15.21
CA ASN A 26 23.61 -12.32 -15.87
C ASN A 26 23.59 -12.58 -17.37
N LEU A 27 24.77 -12.76 -17.98
CA LEU A 27 24.90 -13.10 -19.40
C LEU A 27 24.15 -14.39 -19.75
N ARG A 28 24.20 -15.41 -18.90
CA ARG A 28 23.42 -16.64 -19.09
C ARG A 28 21.92 -16.37 -19.11
N THR A 29 21.41 -15.55 -18.20
CA THR A 29 20.00 -15.16 -18.16
C THR A 29 19.58 -14.47 -19.47
N LEU A 30 20.40 -13.54 -19.97
CA LEU A 30 20.18 -12.85 -21.24
C LEU A 30 20.19 -13.81 -22.44
N LEU A 31 21.18 -14.71 -22.50
CA LEU A 31 21.31 -15.67 -23.61
C LEU A 31 20.17 -16.69 -23.65
N LEU A 32 19.60 -17.06 -22.50
CA LEU A 32 18.44 -17.94 -22.44
C LEU A 32 17.19 -17.32 -23.09
N PHE A 33 17.06 -15.98 -23.14
CA PHE A 33 16.00 -15.33 -23.92
C PHE A 33 16.23 -15.42 -25.43
N CYS A 34 17.48 -15.58 -25.86
CA CYS A 34 17.83 -15.78 -27.26
C CYS A 34 17.70 -17.24 -27.69
N HIS A 35 17.46 -18.17 -26.76
CA HIS A 35 17.35 -19.59 -27.06
C HIS A 35 15.87 -20.03 -27.11
N PRO A 36 15.40 -20.63 -28.21
CA PRO A 36 14.02 -21.07 -28.34
C PRO A 36 13.64 -22.10 -27.26
N GLY A 37 12.46 -21.93 -26.66
CA GLY A 37 11.89 -22.90 -25.71
C GLY A 37 12.42 -22.81 -24.28
N THR A 38 13.28 -21.84 -23.96
CA THR A 38 13.74 -21.60 -22.59
C THR A 38 13.15 -20.32 -22.01
N THR A 39 12.63 -20.40 -20.78
CA THR A 39 12.23 -19.23 -19.99
C THR A 39 13.15 -19.15 -18.78
N PRO A 40 13.86 -18.04 -18.55
CA PRO A 40 14.72 -17.92 -17.38
C PRO A 40 13.90 -17.87 -16.10
N ASP A 41 14.51 -18.31 -15.01
CA ASP A 41 13.94 -18.15 -13.68
C ASP A 41 13.79 -16.66 -13.33
N PRO A 42 12.71 -16.28 -12.64
CA PRO A 42 12.54 -14.90 -12.17
C PRO A 42 13.71 -14.52 -11.25
N PRO A 43 14.12 -13.24 -11.22
CA PRO A 43 15.16 -12.79 -10.32
C PRO A 43 14.74 -13.05 -8.86
N SER A 44 15.70 -13.49 -8.03
CA SER A 44 15.46 -13.79 -6.63
C SER A 44 15.44 -12.56 -5.71
N SER A 45 15.89 -11.40 -6.20
CA SER A 45 15.96 -10.15 -5.44
C SER A 45 15.73 -8.92 -6.33
N LEU A 46 15.40 -7.78 -5.73
CA LEU A 46 15.22 -6.52 -6.44
C LEU A 46 16.54 -5.97 -7.01
N GLU A 47 17.67 -6.23 -6.35
CA GLU A 47 19.00 -5.85 -6.84
C GLU A 47 19.30 -6.58 -8.16
N ARG A 48 19.03 -7.90 -8.19
CA ARG A 48 19.19 -8.70 -9.42
C ARG A 48 18.22 -8.23 -10.50
N PHE A 49 16.97 -7.95 -10.13
CA PHE A 49 15.99 -7.39 -11.05
C PHE A 49 16.52 -6.09 -11.69
N TYR A 50 16.98 -5.14 -10.87
CA TYR A 50 17.47 -3.85 -11.35
C TYR A 50 18.69 -4.00 -12.25
N TYR A 51 19.63 -4.86 -11.87
CA TYR A 51 20.82 -5.12 -12.68
C TYR A 51 20.47 -5.75 -14.04
N LEU A 52 19.59 -6.76 -14.07
CA LEU A 52 19.09 -7.36 -15.31
C LEU A 52 18.35 -6.34 -16.18
N HIS A 53 17.55 -5.46 -15.56
CA HIS A 53 16.89 -4.37 -16.28
C HIS A 53 17.90 -3.43 -16.93
N ARG A 54 18.94 -3.00 -16.21
CA ARG A 54 20.00 -2.11 -16.73
C ARG A 54 20.74 -2.73 -17.91
N ILE A 55 21.03 -4.03 -17.86
CA ILE A 55 21.69 -4.72 -18.96
C ILE A 55 20.75 -4.89 -20.16
N ALA A 56 19.50 -5.29 -19.92
CA ALA A 56 18.51 -5.44 -20.98
C ALA A 56 18.27 -4.11 -21.70
N ASP A 57 18.20 -3.00 -20.96
CA ASP A 57 18.11 -1.64 -21.49
C ASP A 57 19.36 -1.28 -22.33
N LYS A 58 20.57 -1.52 -21.79
CA LYS A 58 21.85 -1.30 -22.50
C LYS A 58 21.93 -2.05 -23.84
N TYR A 59 21.45 -3.28 -23.89
CA TYR A 59 21.46 -4.11 -25.09
C TYR A 59 20.15 -4.07 -25.89
N MET A 60 19.21 -3.20 -25.55
CA MET A 60 17.92 -3.01 -26.23
C MET A 60 17.09 -4.31 -26.35
N LEU A 61 17.06 -5.10 -25.28
CA LEU A 61 16.36 -6.39 -25.21
C LEU A 61 14.95 -6.21 -24.62
N GLU A 62 14.05 -5.67 -25.44
CA GLU A 62 12.67 -5.31 -25.07
C GLU A 62 11.84 -6.48 -24.50
N SER A 63 12.08 -7.70 -24.98
CA SER A 63 11.40 -8.90 -24.47
C SER A 63 11.70 -9.14 -23.00
N ILE A 64 12.95 -8.90 -22.58
CA ILE A 64 13.40 -9.06 -21.20
C ILE A 64 12.86 -7.93 -20.33
N LEU A 65 12.89 -6.69 -20.82
CA LEU A 65 12.31 -5.54 -20.12
C LEU A 65 10.82 -5.77 -19.84
N THR A 66 10.09 -6.27 -20.82
CA THR A 66 8.67 -6.60 -20.68
C THR A 66 8.45 -7.74 -19.69
N TRP A 67 9.25 -8.81 -19.77
CA TRP A 67 9.18 -9.93 -18.85
C TRP A 67 9.47 -9.52 -17.40
N LEU A 68 10.52 -8.74 -17.17
CA LEU A 68 10.85 -8.20 -15.84
C LEU A 68 9.67 -7.38 -15.30
N ARG A 69 9.24 -6.36 -16.04
CA ARG A 69 8.21 -5.42 -15.58
C ARG A 69 6.86 -6.09 -15.35
N LYS A 70 6.39 -6.94 -16.27
CA LYS A 70 5.04 -7.53 -16.19
C LYS A 70 5.00 -8.89 -15.51
N GLY A 71 6.06 -9.69 -15.64
CA GLY A 71 6.12 -11.06 -15.13
C GLY A 71 6.74 -11.16 -13.73
N CYS A 72 7.78 -10.37 -13.44
CA CYS A 72 8.53 -10.51 -12.19
C CYS A 72 8.18 -9.46 -11.14
N LEU A 73 8.02 -8.19 -11.54
CA LEU A 73 7.76 -7.08 -10.62
C LEU A 73 6.55 -7.30 -9.69
N PRO A 74 5.40 -7.89 -10.15
CA PRO A 74 4.26 -8.14 -9.26
C PRO A 74 4.59 -9.04 -8.06
N GLY A 75 5.52 -9.99 -8.20
CA GLY A 75 5.93 -10.87 -7.10
C GLY A 75 6.68 -10.12 -5.98
N PHE A 76 7.37 -9.04 -6.34
CA PHE A 76 8.07 -8.18 -5.37
C PHE A 76 7.16 -7.15 -4.71
N LEU A 77 6.01 -6.84 -5.32
CA LEU A 77 5.10 -5.83 -4.80
C LEU A 77 4.52 -6.23 -3.43
N GLU A 78 4.23 -7.51 -3.23
CA GLU A 78 3.66 -8.04 -1.99
C GLU A 78 4.70 -8.16 -0.87
N THR A 79 5.95 -8.43 -1.23
CA THR A 79 7.04 -8.74 -0.27
C THR A 79 7.91 -7.53 0.04
N MET A 80 8.13 -6.65 -0.93
CA MET A 80 9.04 -5.50 -0.86
C MET A 80 8.45 -4.25 -1.54
N PRO A 81 7.28 -3.77 -1.10
CA PRO A 81 6.60 -2.63 -1.76
C PRO A 81 7.43 -1.34 -1.76
N VAL A 82 8.24 -1.09 -0.70
CA VAL A 82 9.13 0.08 -0.62
C VAL A 82 10.19 0.05 -1.72
N GLY A 83 10.84 -1.11 -1.90
CA GLY A 83 11.83 -1.30 -2.95
C GLY A 83 11.25 -1.20 -4.35
N VAL A 84 10.06 -1.75 -4.57
CA VAL A 84 9.34 -1.60 -5.85
C VAL A 84 8.98 -0.15 -6.12
N TYR A 85 8.53 0.60 -5.12
CA TYR A 85 8.23 2.03 -5.27
C TYR A 85 9.48 2.80 -5.69
N VAL A 86 10.59 2.62 -4.97
CA VAL A 86 11.86 3.28 -5.25
C VAL A 86 12.36 2.95 -6.67
N LEU A 87 12.37 1.68 -7.02
CA LEU A 87 12.77 1.20 -8.34
C LEU A 87 11.88 1.78 -9.44
N ALA A 88 10.55 1.76 -9.25
CA ALA A 88 9.60 2.29 -10.22
C ALA A 88 9.75 3.81 -10.40
N ARG A 89 10.04 4.57 -9.33
CA ARG A 89 10.35 6.01 -9.40
C ARG A 89 11.63 6.23 -10.21
N GLN A 90 12.68 5.46 -9.94
CA GLN A 90 13.95 5.55 -10.65
C GLN A 90 13.85 5.23 -12.15
N LEU A 91 13.00 4.27 -12.52
CA LEU A 91 12.76 3.87 -13.90
C LEU A 91 11.63 4.67 -14.60
N GLY A 92 11.01 5.65 -13.91
CA GLY A 92 9.91 6.45 -14.46
C GLY A 92 8.58 5.69 -14.64
N TRP A 93 8.43 4.54 -13.99
CA TRP A 93 7.25 3.66 -14.06
C TRP A 93 6.16 4.15 -13.12
N LYS A 94 5.46 5.22 -13.52
CA LYS A 94 4.48 5.92 -12.67
C LYS A 94 3.35 5.02 -12.18
N ALA A 95 2.82 4.11 -12.99
CA ALA A 95 1.70 3.26 -12.60
C ALA A 95 2.09 2.28 -11.48
N GLU A 96 3.26 1.67 -11.62
CA GLU A 96 3.84 0.72 -10.68
C GLU A 96 4.26 1.44 -9.39
N ALA A 97 4.82 2.64 -9.49
CA ALA A 97 5.11 3.49 -8.33
C ALA A 97 3.83 3.81 -7.55
N ARG A 98 2.72 4.13 -8.24
CA ARG A 98 1.44 4.38 -7.56
C ARG A 98 0.96 3.14 -6.78
N LEU A 99 1.00 2.00 -7.45
CA LEU A 99 0.56 0.74 -6.88
C LEU A 99 1.41 0.37 -5.65
N ALA A 100 2.73 0.50 -5.76
CA ALA A 100 3.67 0.21 -4.68
C ALA A 100 3.51 1.15 -3.48
N ALA A 101 3.33 2.46 -3.71
CA ALA A 101 3.06 3.40 -2.63
C ALA A 101 1.76 3.10 -1.89
N LYS A 102 0.70 2.67 -2.60
CA LYS A 102 -0.54 2.21 -1.96
C LYS A 102 -0.32 0.97 -1.11
N ARG A 103 0.46 0.00 -1.60
CA ARG A 103 0.82 -1.20 -0.80
C ARG A 103 1.66 -0.86 0.43
N CYS A 104 2.46 0.21 0.38
CA CYS A 104 3.20 0.71 1.55
C CYS A 104 2.28 1.22 2.67
N LEU A 105 1.01 1.54 2.41
CA LEU A 105 0.06 1.95 3.46
C LEU A 105 -0.29 0.81 4.44
N SER A 106 -0.11 -0.44 4.01
CA SER A 106 -0.28 -1.62 4.89
C SER A 106 0.94 -1.90 5.78
N LEU A 107 1.96 -1.03 5.72
CA LEU A 107 3.14 -1.07 6.58
C LEU A 107 3.08 0.06 7.60
N SER A 108 3.60 -0.19 8.80
CA SER A 108 3.89 0.82 9.80
C SER A 108 5.08 1.69 9.41
N VAL A 109 5.18 2.89 10.00
CA VAL A 109 6.32 3.80 9.75
C VAL A 109 7.66 3.14 10.09
N SER A 110 7.71 2.31 11.15
CA SER A 110 8.91 1.56 11.51
C SER A 110 9.28 0.49 10.49
N GLU A 111 8.31 -0.20 9.89
CA GLU A 111 8.57 -1.18 8.82
C GLU A 111 9.04 -0.49 7.53
N LEU A 112 8.48 0.68 7.21
CA LEU A 112 8.97 1.51 6.11
C LEU A 112 10.43 1.96 6.33
N ALA A 113 10.76 2.39 7.55
CA ALA A 113 12.10 2.85 7.92
C ALA A 113 13.12 1.72 8.06
N ALA A 114 12.67 0.50 8.39
CA ALA A 114 13.53 -0.67 8.50
C ALA A 114 13.99 -1.20 7.14
N TRP A 115 13.33 -0.80 6.04
CA TRP A 115 13.74 -1.22 4.71
C TRP A 115 15.12 -0.65 4.36
N SER A 116 16.06 -1.56 4.08
CA SER A 116 17.41 -1.25 3.65
C SER A 116 17.78 -2.17 2.49
N SER A 117 18.27 -1.59 1.40
CA SER A 117 18.75 -2.31 0.22
C SER A 117 19.94 -1.57 -0.36
N PRO A 118 20.92 -2.26 -0.96
CA PRO A 118 21.97 -1.63 -1.76
C PRO A 118 21.42 -0.69 -2.85
N LEU A 119 20.19 -0.92 -3.33
CA LEU A 119 19.51 -0.02 -4.27
C LEU A 119 19.39 1.42 -3.74
N LEU A 120 19.37 1.61 -2.43
CA LEU A 120 19.29 2.93 -1.80
C LEU A 120 20.52 3.81 -2.04
N GLN A 121 21.69 3.23 -2.35
CA GLN A 121 22.92 4.01 -2.53
C GLN A 121 22.83 4.95 -3.73
N ASP A 122 22.10 4.55 -4.77
CA ASP A 122 21.96 5.29 -6.03
C ASP A 122 20.63 6.05 -6.14
N VAL A 123 19.81 6.03 -5.09
CA VAL A 123 18.45 6.57 -5.09
C VAL A 123 18.43 7.94 -4.43
N SER A 124 17.68 8.86 -5.03
CA SER A 124 17.43 10.16 -4.40
C SER A 124 16.65 9.98 -3.11
N ALA A 125 17.19 10.51 -2.00
CA ALA A 125 16.51 10.54 -0.71
C ALA A 125 15.11 11.20 -0.80
N SER A 126 14.90 12.08 -1.77
CA SER A 126 13.60 12.71 -2.05
C SER A 126 12.49 11.69 -2.29
N PHE A 127 12.75 10.55 -2.96
CA PHE A 127 11.72 9.55 -3.25
C PHE A 127 11.17 8.94 -1.97
N LEU A 128 12.05 8.59 -1.04
CA LEU A 128 11.65 8.08 0.26
C LEU A 128 10.93 9.17 1.07
N GLN A 129 11.48 10.39 1.13
CA GLN A 129 10.85 11.49 1.87
C GLN A 129 9.41 11.75 1.41
N GLU A 130 9.18 11.74 0.10
CA GLU A 130 7.84 11.86 -0.47
C GLU A 130 6.94 10.68 -0.10
N LEU A 131 7.46 9.45 -0.09
CA LEU A 131 6.70 8.27 0.33
C LEU A 131 6.31 8.35 1.81
N PHE A 132 7.23 8.76 2.69
CA PHE A 132 6.97 8.95 4.11
C PHE A 132 5.92 10.05 4.33
N LYS A 133 6.03 11.17 3.61
CA LYS A 133 5.04 12.24 3.67
C LYS A 133 3.66 11.77 3.21
N TYR A 134 3.60 11.06 2.08
CA TYR A 134 2.37 10.46 1.57
C TYR A 134 1.73 9.51 2.60
N HIS A 135 2.53 8.65 3.23
CA HIS A 135 2.06 7.73 4.27
C HIS A 135 1.48 8.47 5.48
N GLN A 136 2.17 9.49 5.97
CA GLN A 136 1.72 10.33 7.09
C GLN A 136 0.44 11.10 6.76
N GLU A 137 0.34 11.66 5.56
CA GLU A 137 -0.86 12.37 5.09
C GLU A 137 -2.06 11.41 4.98
N CYS A 138 -1.83 10.18 4.48
CA CYS A 138 -2.87 9.15 4.46
C CYS A 138 -3.30 8.73 5.87
N ALA A 139 -2.35 8.50 6.78
CA ALA A 139 -2.63 8.13 8.17
C ALA A 139 -3.43 9.20 8.88
N LYS A 140 -3.04 10.47 8.71
CA LYS A 140 -3.78 11.61 9.23
C LYS A 140 -5.18 11.69 8.64
N PHE A 141 -5.31 11.62 7.32
CA PHE A 141 -6.62 11.68 6.66
C PHE A 141 -7.56 10.57 7.13
N LEU A 142 -7.08 9.34 7.19
CA LEU A 142 -7.90 8.19 7.61
C LEU A 142 -8.26 8.24 9.11
N SER A 143 -7.32 8.66 9.96
CA SER A 143 -7.57 8.90 11.39
C SER A 143 -8.59 10.02 11.59
N ASP A 144 -8.42 11.16 10.94
CA ASP A 144 -9.34 12.30 11.03
C ASP A 144 -10.72 11.95 10.44
N ALA A 145 -10.75 11.19 9.35
CA ALA A 145 -11.99 10.69 8.76
C ALA A 145 -12.74 9.80 9.76
N MET A 146 -12.02 8.92 10.47
CA MET A 146 -12.58 8.05 11.50
C MET A 146 -13.06 8.85 12.71
N SER A 147 -12.30 9.86 13.16
CA SER A 147 -12.55 10.60 14.40
C SER A 147 -13.55 11.77 14.28
N ILE A 148 -13.57 12.51 13.17
CA ILE A 148 -14.11 13.89 13.17
C ILE A 148 -15.23 14.18 12.15
N HIS A 149 -15.46 13.42 11.06
CA HIS A 149 -16.19 14.04 9.93
C HIS A 149 -17.61 13.52 9.51
N PRO A 150 -18.53 14.45 9.16
CA PRO A 150 -19.82 14.33 8.44
C PRO A 150 -20.02 13.36 7.27
N TRP A 151 -19.06 12.55 6.85
CA TRP A 151 -19.31 11.52 5.83
C TRP A 151 -19.93 10.25 6.44
N ALA A 152 -19.73 10.03 7.75
CA ALA A 152 -20.65 9.22 8.54
C ALA A 152 -22.09 9.75 8.41
N HIS A 153 -22.27 11.07 8.24
CA HIS A 153 -23.58 11.66 8.01
C HIS A 153 -24.11 11.48 6.58
N GLU A 154 -23.31 11.57 5.52
CA GLU A 154 -23.77 11.24 4.15
C GLU A 154 -24.22 9.78 4.02
N TRP A 155 -23.57 8.85 4.74
CA TRP A 155 -24.10 7.50 4.94
C TRP A 155 -25.36 7.50 5.82
N CYS A 156 -25.41 8.26 6.91
CA CYS A 156 -26.63 8.41 7.74
C CYS A 156 -27.82 9.07 7.00
N TYR A 157 -27.61 9.73 5.86
CA TYR A 157 -28.66 10.40 5.09
C TYR A 157 -29.03 9.68 3.78
N SER A 158 -28.37 8.58 3.43
CA SER A 158 -28.95 7.66 2.46
C SER A 158 -30.23 7.08 3.07
N PRO A 159 -31.40 7.17 2.41
CA PRO A 159 -32.67 6.66 2.95
C PRO A 159 -32.60 5.18 3.37
N ASP A 160 -31.71 4.41 2.73
CA ASP A 160 -31.47 2.99 3.03
C ASP A 160 -30.54 2.76 4.23
N TYR A 161 -29.75 3.76 4.63
CA TYR A 161 -28.81 3.71 5.76
C TYR A 161 -29.20 4.59 6.96
N ALA A 162 -30.18 5.49 6.79
CA ALA A 162 -30.74 6.31 7.86
C ALA A 162 -31.45 5.48 8.95
N ASN A 163 -31.93 4.29 8.60
CA ASN A 163 -32.44 3.28 9.55
C ASN A 163 -31.35 2.33 10.08
N THR A 164 -30.13 2.45 9.57
CA THR A 164 -28.95 1.60 9.84
C THR A 164 -27.92 2.36 10.70
N ILE A 165 -28.33 3.49 11.29
CA ILE A 165 -27.52 4.27 12.25
C ILE A 165 -27.57 3.57 13.61
N HIS A 166 -26.98 2.39 13.68
CA HIS A 166 -26.98 1.48 14.81
C HIS A 166 -26.30 1.99 16.09
N PHE A 167 -25.72 3.18 16.01
CA PHE A 167 -24.99 3.88 17.07
C PHE A 167 -25.70 5.15 17.55
N ARG A 168 -26.75 5.62 16.87
CA ARG A 168 -27.52 6.81 17.29
C ARG A 168 -28.40 6.45 18.47
N ALA A 169 -28.11 7.06 19.62
CA ALA A 169 -28.93 6.95 20.80
C ALA A 169 -30.09 7.96 20.70
N LYS A 170 -31.31 7.53 21.01
CA LYS A 170 -32.42 8.44 21.29
C LYS A 170 -32.16 9.20 22.58
N GLU A 171 -32.91 10.26 22.82
CA GLU A 171 -32.77 11.05 24.04
C GLU A 171 -33.11 10.24 25.31
N GLU A 172 -33.88 9.16 25.18
CA GLU A 172 -34.26 8.27 26.28
C GLU A 172 -33.28 7.10 26.47
N ASP A 173 -32.31 6.93 25.57
CA ASP A 173 -31.45 5.76 25.54
C ASP A 173 -30.32 5.81 26.60
N CYS A 174 -29.98 4.64 27.12
CA CYS A 174 -28.86 4.45 28.05
C CYS A 174 -27.48 4.62 27.37
N CYS A 175 -26.45 4.86 28.18
CA CYS A 175 -25.02 4.83 27.79
C CYS A 175 -24.70 5.65 26.53
N LYS A 176 -25.08 6.93 26.54
CA LYS A 176 -24.93 7.86 25.42
C LYS A 176 -24.00 9.02 25.75
N GLU A 177 -23.35 9.55 24.72
CA GLU A 177 -22.51 10.75 24.78
C GLU A 177 -22.89 11.72 23.65
N PRO A 178 -22.99 13.03 23.93
CA PRO A 178 -23.25 14.03 22.91
C PRO A 178 -22.00 14.31 22.07
N HIS A 179 -22.19 14.47 20.76
CA HIS A 179 -21.17 14.92 19.80
C HIS A 179 -21.70 16.13 19.03
N GLU A 180 -20.87 17.16 18.94
CA GLU A 180 -21.18 18.38 18.21
C GLU A 180 -20.98 18.20 16.71
N LEU A 181 -21.98 18.60 15.93
CA LEU A 181 -21.99 18.56 14.47
C LEU A 181 -21.86 19.94 13.88
N GLY A 182 -20.64 20.21 13.44
CA GLY A 182 -20.30 21.41 12.69
C GLY A 182 -20.54 22.70 13.48
N PRO A 183 -20.49 23.85 12.78
CA PRO A 183 -20.55 25.16 13.43
C PRO A 183 -21.96 25.55 13.92
N GLU A 184 -23.00 24.78 13.57
CA GLU A 184 -24.40 25.10 13.90
C GLU A 184 -24.88 24.53 15.25
N LEU A 185 -23.99 24.06 16.14
CA LEU A 185 -24.32 23.54 17.48
C LEU A 185 -25.40 22.43 17.46
N ARG A 186 -25.45 21.62 16.40
CA ARG A 186 -26.33 20.45 16.36
C ARG A 186 -25.68 19.32 17.15
N TYR A 187 -26.43 18.65 18.01
CA TYR A 187 -25.93 17.50 18.76
C TYR A 187 -26.48 16.19 18.18
N ILE A 188 -25.61 15.19 18.06
CA ILE A 188 -26.02 13.79 17.99
C ILE A 188 -25.60 13.08 19.26
N TYR A 189 -26.38 12.09 19.66
CA TYR A 189 -25.99 11.18 20.73
C TYR A 189 -25.51 9.87 20.12
N THR A 190 -24.31 9.45 20.49
CA THR A 190 -23.78 8.13 20.13
C THR A 190 -23.63 7.27 21.36
N LYS A 191 -23.68 5.95 21.18
CA LYS A 191 -23.40 5.02 22.28
C LYS A 191 -21.93 5.10 22.71
N THR A 192 -21.66 5.04 24.00
CA THR A 192 -20.29 5.09 24.55
C THR A 192 -19.38 3.99 23.97
N TRP A 193 -19.93 2.78 23.80
CA TRP A 193 -19.21 1.65 23.23
C TRP A 193 -18.84 1.86 21.75
N TRP A 194 -19.60 2.68 21.02
CA TRP A 194 -19.29 3.06 19.64
C TRP A 194 -18.12 4.05 19.58
N ASN A 195 -18.06 4.99 20.53
CA ASN A 195 -16.96 5.95 20.61
C ASN A 195 -15.63 5.22 20.88
N VAL A 196 -15.66 4.16 21.70
CA VAL A 196 -14.51 3.28 21.90
C VAL A 196 -14.10 2.60 20.59
N PHE A 197 -15.05 2.04 19.84
CA PHE A 197 -14.76 1.42 18.54
C PHE A 197 -14.09 2.40 17.57
N ILE A 198 -14.66 3.59 17.41
CA ILE A 198 -14.16 4.63 16.50
C ILE A 198 -12.78 5.13 16.92
N SER A 199 -12.59 5.41 18.21
CA SER A 199 -11.30 5.87 18.74
C SER A 199 -10.19 4.84 18.50
N GLU A 200 -10.47 3.56 18.73
CA GLU A 200 -9.51 2.48 18.54
C GLU A 200 -9.17 2.25 17.06
N CYS A 201 -10.17 2.31 16.17
CA CYS A 201 -9.96 2.28 14.73
C CYS A 201 -9.12 3.48 14.26
N SER A 202 -9.39 4.67 14.80
CA SER A 202 -8.64 5.89 14.46
C SER A 202 -7.18 5.77 14.88
N GLU A 203 -6.92 5.27 16.09
CA GLU A 203 -5.55 5.09 16.59
C GLU A 203 -4.79 4.02 15.79
N ALA A 204 -5.47 2.94 15.39
CA ALA A 204 -4.89 1.92 14.52
C ALA A 204 -4.51 2.51 13.14
N LEU A 205 -5.41 3.28 12.53
CA LEU A 205 -5.20 3.93 11.22
C LEU A 205 -4.12 5.02 11.25
N ALA A 206 -3.95 5.70 12.39
CA ALA A 206 -2.86 6.65 12.58
C ALA A 206 -1.47 5.98 12.56
N LYS A 207 -1.39 4.70 12.95
CA LYS A 207 -0.14 3.91 12.95
C LYS A 207 0.08 3.20 11.61
N VAL A 208 -0.98 2.60 11.08
CA VAL A 208 -0.98 1.86 9.81
C VAL A 208 -2.21 2.30 9.00
N PRO A 209 -2.04 3.11 7.94
CA PRO A 209 -3.14 3.66 7.13
C PRO A 209 -3.79 2.62 6.21
N SER A 210 -4.17 1.47 6.75
CA SER A 210 -4.80 0.37 6.02
C SER A 210 -5.90 -0.26 6.85
N PHE A 211 -7.12 -0.24 6.30
CA PHE A 211 -8.27 -0.88 6.93
C PHE A 211 -8.12 -2.41 7.06
N GLU A 212 -7.35 -3.04 6.17
CA GLU A 212 -7.07 -4.48 6.21
C GLU A 212 -6.25 -4.87 7.44
N LYS A 213 -5.51 -3.92 8.02
CA LYS A 213 -4.61 -4.15 9.16
C LYS A 213 -5.22 -3.74 10.50
N ILE A 214 -6.48 -3.31 10.53
CA ILE A 214 -7.16 -2.97 11.79
C ILE A 214 -7.36 -4.25 12.62
N PRO A 215 -6.97 -4.27 13.91
CA PRO A 215 -7.11 -5.44 14.78
C PRO A 215 -8.56 -5.58 15.28
N VAL A 216 -9.50 -5.84 14.37
CA VAL A 216 -10.96 -5.82 14.64
C VAL A 216 -11.34 -6.71 15.83
N ALA A 217 -10.73 -7.90 15.96
CA ALA A 217 -11.02 -8.81 17.07
C ALA A 217 -10.65 -8.23 18.45
N GLU A 218 -9.52 -7.54 18.56
CA GLU A 218 -9.08 -6.90 19.81
C GLU A 218 -9.98 -5.71 20.15
N ILE A 219 -10.33 -4.90 19.15
CA ILE A 219 -11.25 -3.77 19.31
C ILE A 219 -12.61 -4.29 19.76
N PHE A 220 -13.14 -5.36 19.15
CA PHE A 220 -14.42 -5.95 19.54
C PHE A 220 -14.41 -6.43 21.00
N CYS A 221 -13.33 -7.03 21.47
CA CYS A 221 -13.17 -7.37 22.88
C CYS A 221 -13.24 -6.15 23.81
N LYS A 222 -12.62 -5.03 23.42
CA LYS A 222 -12.68 -3.77 24.19
C LYS A 222 -14.12 -3.22 24.21
N VAL A 223 -14.79 -3.20 23.06
CA VAL A 223 -16.18 -2.75 22.92
C VAL A 223 -17.12 -3.61 23.75
N ALA A 224 -16.99 -4.95 23.69
CA ALA A 224 -17.82 -5.88 24.44
C ALA A 224 -17.72 -5.66 25.96
N LYS A 225 -16.52 -5.34 26.48
CA LYS A 225 -16.32 -5.02 27.91
C LYS A 225 -17.01 -3.74 28.35
N VAL A 226 -17.18 -2.78 27.45
CA VAL A 226 -17.87 -1.50 27.74
C VAL A 226 -19.37 -1.67 27.58
N ALA A 227 -19.82 -2.24 26.46
CA ALA A 227 -21.22 -2.49 26.17
C ALA A 227 -21.87 -3.44 27.17
N GLY A 228 -21.16 -4.51 27.58
CA GLY A 228 -21.65 -5.53 28.51
C GLY A 228 -21.90 -5.04 29.94
N ARG A 229 -21.51 -3.81 30.28
CA ARG A 229 -21.90 -3.17 31.57
C ARG A 229 -23.36 -2.74 31.60
N CYS A 230 -24.04 -2.75 30.44
CA CYS A 230 -25.44 -2.43 30.29
C CYS A 230 -26.17 -3.63 29.68
N ALA A 231 -27.30 -4.01 30.29
CA ALA A 231 -28.10 -5.15 29.86
C ALA A 231 -28.63 -5.00 28.42
N ASP A 232 -28.92 -3.77 28.00
CA ASP A 232 -29.45 -3.49 26.65
C ASP A 232 -28.33 -3.35 25.60
N CYS A 233 -27.22 -2.68 25.97
CA CYS A 233 -26.14 -2.41 25.02
C CYS A 233 -25.28 -3.64 24.73
N GLY A 234 -25.12 -4.56 25.70
CA GLY A 234 -24.31 -5.77 25.54
C GLY A 234 -24.66 -6.61 24.29
N PRO A 235 -25.91 -7.11 24.16
CA PRO A 235 -26.31 -7.91 23.00
C PRO A 235 -26.33 -7.09 21.72
N LEU A 236 -26.78 -5.84 21.79
CA LEU A 236 -26.91 -4.96 20.62
C LEU A 236 -25.55 -4.63 20.02
N ALA A 237 -24.54 -4.28 20.82
CA ALA A 237 -23.25 -3.80 20.31
C ALA A 237 -22.57 -4.80 19.38
N LEU A 238 -22.58 -6.10 19.71
CA LEU A 238 -21.93 -7.13 18.90
C LEU A 238 -22.66 -7.38 17.58
N GLU A 239 -24.00 -7.41 17.60
CA GLU A 239 -24.81 -7.52 16.39
C GLU A 239 -24.54 -6.35 15.44
N ARG A 240 -24.55 -5.12 15.96
CA ARG A 240 -24.33 -3.90 15.18
C ARG A 240 -22.92 -3.79 14.63
N LEU A 241 -21.90 -4.21 15.38
CA LEU A 241 -20.53 -4.24 14.89
C LEU A 241 -20.33 -5.27 13.77
N ALA A 242 -21.02 -6.41 13.85
CA ALA A 242 -20.99 -7.43 12.78
C ALA A 242 -21.72 -6.98 11.51
N GLU A 243 -22.69 -6.07 11.62
CA GLU A 243 -23.30 -5.40 10.47
C GLU A 243 -22.35 -4.34 9.89
N PHE A 244 -21.71 -3.54 10.74
CA PHE A 244 -20.76 -2.53 10.32
C PHE A 244 -19.52 -3.12 9.65
N SER A 245 -19.04 -4.29 10.05
CA SER A 245 -17.90 -4.93 9.36
C SER A 245 -18.18 -5.30 7.89
N LYS A 246 -19.46 -5.36 7.50
CA LYS A 246 -19.90 -5.59 6.11
C LYS A 246 -19.98 -4.29 5.29
N VAL A 247 -19.80 -3.13 5.92
CA VAL A 247 -19.86 -1.81 5.28
C VAL A 247 -18.68 -1.64 4.33
N ASN A 248 -18.99 -1.24 3.09
CA ASN A 248 -18.00 -1.00 2.05
C ASN A 248 -17.12 0.21 2.39
N GLN A 249 -15.81 -0.01 2.50
CA GLN A 249 -14.79 1.02 2.75
C GLN A 249 -14.43 1.83 1.48
N GLY A 250 -14.91 1.39 0.31
CA GLY A 250 -14.60 1.98 -1.00
C GLY A 250 -14.76 3.49 -1.09
N PRO A 251 -15.85 4.12 -0.58
CA PRO A 251 -16.01 5.58 -0.65
C PRO A 251 -14.93 6.35 0.09
N VAL A 252 -14.41 5.82 1.21
CA VAL A 252 -13.31 6.45 1.96
C VAL A 252 -12.02 6.39 1.16
N LEU A 253 -11.75 5.23 0.57
CA LEU A 253 -10.56 5.03 -0.26
C LEU A 253 -10.57 5.90 -1.51
N ILE A 254 -11.74 6.10 -2.13
CA ILE A 254 -11.90 7.03 -3.27
C ILE A 254 -11.58 8.47 -2.86
N ARG A 255 -12.06 8.91 -1.68
CA ARG A 255 -11.78 10.25 -1.17
C ARG A 255 -10.32 10.43 -0.77
N LEU A 256 -9.71 9.41 -0.17
CA LEU A 256 -8.29 9.38 0.12
C LEU A 256 -7.47 9.60 -1.15
N ASP A 257 -7.78 8.85 -2.22
CA ASP A 257 -7.10 8.98 -3.52
C ASP A 257 -7.23 10.38 -4.14
N GLN A 258 -8.35 11.07 -3.90
CA GLN A 258 -8.59 12.44 -4.36
C GLN A 258 -7.88 13.49 -3.50
N ALA A 259 -7.86 13.29 -2.19
CA ALA A 259 -7.32 14.25 -1.22
C ALA A 259 -5.80 14.16 -1.09
N VAL A 260 -5.23 12.95 -1.17
CA VAL A 260 -3.81 12.67 -0.97
C VAL A 260 -3.28 11.94 -2.21
N PRO A 261 -2.85 12.68 -3.24
CA PRO A 261 -2.36 12.08 -4.47
C PRO A 261 -1.01 11.39 -4.25
N VAL A 262 -0.83 10.24 -4.90
CA VAL A 262 0.39 9.45 -4.76
C VAL A 262 1.60 10.17 -5.40
N PRO A 263 2.73 10.31 -4.69
CA PRO A 263 3.93 10.96 -5.23
C PRO A 263 4.59 10.09 -6.30
N VAL A 264 4.46 10.49 -7.56
CA VAL A 264 5.08 9.77 -8.70
C VAL A 264 5.90 10.65 -9.62
N GLY A 265 6.12 11.93 -9.26
CA GLY A 265 6.89 12.90 -10.03
C GLY A 265 6.18 13.39 -11.29
#